data_AF-A0A7X3RB93-F1
#
_entry.id   AF-A0A7X3RB93-F1
#
_cell.length_a   1.000
_cell.length_b   1.000
_cell.length_c   1.000
_cell.angle_alpha   90.00
_cell.angle_beta   90.00
_cell.angle_gamma   90.00
#
_symmetry.space_group_name_H-M   'P 1'
#
loop_
_entity.id
_entity.type
_entity.pdbx_description
1 polymer ?
#
loop_
_entity_poly.entity_id
_entity_poly.type
_entity_poly.pdbx_seq_one_letter_code
_entity_poly.pdbx_strand_id
1 'polypeptide(L)'
;MQVQAHWDPISDSTYNLHQLTEEQFARVKVRCPELVNMEWKQALELFNTKPAYPLKDYNTTDFQVFLPSSTAKVGDIWELDSEEILPFFRQFHSGATTEITIFSHRTPKSDGAKACLRAISSDYAEIVFRIHAQFVLDAPGVRLLPAQFAGRLILNRKEGAVVDFSLFLPSRNSNVDVNAFKAADMAFIPRMELSNLSSTPVHEIAWETVITEKESRKKLATAFYKFAEIEWIPIEDAVELAEGTNRPIHA
;
A
#
# COMPACT_ATOMS: atom_id res chain seq x y z
N MET A 1 -2.92 12.38 18.39
CA MET A 1 -2.02 12.74 17.27
C MET A 1 -2.87 13.08 16.07
N GLN A 2 -2.68 14.27 15.49
CA GLN A 2 -3.35 14.65 14.24
C GLN A 2 -2.63 14.04 13.04
N VAL A 3 -3.37 13.30 12.21
CA VAL A 3 -2.90 12.66 10.99
C VAL A 3 -3.63 13.28 9.81
N GLN A 4 -2.87 13.86 8.89
CA GLN A 4 -3.36 14.42 7.63
C GLN A 4 -3.37 13.33 6.56
N ALA A 5 -4.39 13.34 5.70
CA ALA A 5 -4.48 12.50 4.52
C ALA A 5 -4.35 13.34 3.25
N HIS A 6 -3.57 12.84 2.30
CA HIS A 6 -3.46 13.34 0.92
C HIS A 6 -3.84 12.22 -0.03
N TRP A 7 -4.61 12.54 -1.07
CA TRP A 7 -4.95 11.62 -2.15
C TRP A 7 -5.12 12.45 -3.42
N ASP A 8 -4.11 12.39 -4.28
CA ASP A 8 -4.11 13.05 -5.58
C ASP A 8 -4.94 12.23 -6.58
N PRO A 9 -5.57 12.88 -7.57
CA PRO A 9 -6.27 12.18 -8.63
C PRO A 9 -5.34 11.22 -9.39
N ILE A 10 -5.92 10.20 -10.02
CA ILE A 10 -5.17 9.32 -10.91
C ILE A 10 -4.54 10.16 -12.04
N SER A 11 -3.20 10.14 -12.11
CA SER A 11 -2.44 10.75 -13.19
C SER A 11 -2.04 9.68 -14.20
N ASP A 12 -2.18 9.95 -15.48
CA ASP A 12 -1.88 9.02 -16.58
C ASP A 12 -0.61 8.21 -16.34
N SER A 13 -0.69 6.89 -16.49
CA SER A 13 0.51 6.09 -16.67
C SER A 13 0.31 5.11 -17.79
N THR A 14 0.60 5.58 -19.01
CA THR A 14 1.13 4.77 -20.10
C THR A 14 0.21 3.75 -20.79
N TYR A 15 -1.02 3.54 -20.32
CA TYR A 15 -2.01 2.68 -20.97
C TYR A 15 -3.45 3.21 -20.89
N ASN A 16 -3.74 4.39 -21.46
CA ASN A 16 -5.09 4.75 -21.93
C ASN A 16 -6.32 4.43 -21.02
N LEU A 17 -6.17 4.35 -19.70
CA LEU A 17 -7.30 4.52 -18.76
C LEU A 17 -7.72 5.97 -18.66
N HIS A 18 -6.91 6.87 -19.23
CA HIS A 18 -7.37 8.17 -19.61
C HIS A 18 -8.55 8.04 -20.56
N GLN A 19 -9.71 8.10 -19.92
CA GLN A 19 -11.00 8.31 -20.50
C GLN A 19 -11.49 7.05 -21.22
N LEU A 20 -12.22 6.22 -20.47
CA LEU A 20 -13.47 5.71 -21.02
C LEU A 20 -14.21 6.94 -21.58
N THR A 21 -14.01 7.29 -22.86
CA THR A 21 -14.65 8.47 -23.46
C THR A 21 -16.15 8.42 -23.20
N GLU A 22 -16.84 9.56 -23.18
CA GLU A 22 -18.29 9.55 -23.03
C GLU A 22 -18.96 8.58 -24.03
N GLU A 23 -18.37 8.42 -25.22
CA GLU A 23 -18.76 7.41 -26.21
C GLU A 23 -18.49 5.96 -25.77
N GLN A 24 -17.32 5.65 -25.22
CA GLN A 24 -17.03 4.31 -24.66
C GLN A 24 -17.92 4.02 -23.46
N PHE A 25 -18.15 5.00 -22.59
CA PHE A 25 -19.08 4.90 -21.47
C PHE A 25 -20.49 4.62 -21.95
N ALA A 26 -20.98 5.36 -22.95
CA ALA A 26 -22.28 5.12 -23.57
C ALA A 26 -22.36 3.71 -24.17
N ARG A 27 -21.31 3.22 -24.86
CA ARG A 27 -21.26 1.85 -25.39
C ARG A 27 -21.35 0.80 -24.28
N VAL A 28 -20.63 0.99 -23.18
CA VAL A 28 -20.69 0.09 -22.01
C VAL A 28 -22.06 0.16 -21.34
N LYS A 29 -22.65 1.35 -21.16
CA LYS A 29 -23.99 1.56 -20.59
C LYS A 29 -25.08 0.88 -21.42
N VAL A 30 -24.96 0.88 -22.75
CA VAL A 30 -25.88 0.13 -23.63
C VAL A 30 -25.67 -1.39 -23.51
N ARG A 31 -24.43 -1.86 -23.39
CA ARG A 31 -24.12 -3.29 -23.34
C ARG A 31 -24.39 -3.93 -21.98
N CYS A 32 -24.26 -3.17 -20.90
CA CYS A 32 -24.40 -3.63 -19.51
C CYS A 32 -25.10 -2.56 -18.65
N PRO A 33 -26.37 -2.22 -18.94
CA PRO A 33 -27.11 -1.19 -18.21
C PRO A 33 -27.22 -1.47 -16.71
N GLU A 34 -27.18 -2.74 -16.32
CA GLU A 34 -27.22 -3.20 -14.93
C GLU A 34 -25.97 -2.83 -14.12
N LEU A 35 -24.83 -2.57 -14.78
CA LEU A 35 -23.55 -2.21 -14.14
C LEU A 35 -23.28 -0.71 -14.15
N VAL A 36 -24.00 0.05 -14.97
CA VAL A 36 -23.76 1.47 -15.20
C VAL A 36 -25.05 2.24 -15.01
N ASN A 37 -25.56 2.24 -13.76
CA ASN A 37 -26.68 3.10 -13.36
C ASN A 37 -26.18 4.49 -12.92
N MET A 38 -25.42 5.16 -13.79
CA MET A 38 -24.90 6.49 -13.53
C MET A 38 -24.69 7.25 -14.84
N GLU A 39 -24.51 8.57 -14.72
CA GLU A 39 -24.13 9.44 -15.82
C GLU A 39 -22.61 9.58 -15.92
N TRP A 40 -22.14 10.01 -17.10
CA TRP A 40 -20.70 10.14 -17.39
C TRP A 40 -19.95 10.98 -16.35
N LYS A 41 -20.55 12.09 -15.92
CA LYS A 41 -19.97 12.95 -14.87
C LYS A 41 -19.79 12.23 -13.53
N GLN A 42 -20.76 11.38 -13.14
CA GLN A 42 -20.66 10.59 -11.92
C GLN A 42 -19.57 9.53 -12.03
N ALA A 43 -19.39 8.94 -13.22
CA ALA A 43 -18.30 8.01 -13.48
C ALA A 43 -16.91 8.67 -13.36
N LEU A 44 -16.77 9.92 -13.81
CA LEU A 44 -15.54 10.69 -13.62
C LEU A 44 -15.25 10.99 -12.14
N GLU A 45 -16.29 11.33 -11.37
CA GLU A 45 -16.15 11.61 -9.94
C GLU A 45 -15.70 10.38 -9.14
N LEU A 46 -16.03 9.16 -9.58
CA LEU A 46 -15.53 7.92 -8.95
C LEU A 46 -14.00 7.82 -8.95
N PHE A 47 -13.33 8.28 -10.01
CA PHE A 47 -11.88 8.15 -10.17
C PHE A 47 -11.11 9.41 -9.76
N ASN A 48 -11.82 10.48 -9.40
CA ASN A 48 -11.26 11.71 -8.84
C ASN A 48 -11.45 11.75 -7.32
N THR A 49 -11.00 10.68 -6.66
CA THR A 49 -11.15 10.48 -5.23
C THR A 49 -10.34 11.49 -4.43
N LYS A 50 -10.88 11.86 -3.27
CA LYS A 50 -10.21 12.64 -2.23
C LYS A 50 -10.33 11.90 -0.91
N PRO A 51 -9.50 12.21 0.10
CA PRO A 51 -9.63 11.55 1.39
C PRO A 51 -11.01 11.77 1.99
N ALA A 52 -11.62 10.71 2.53
CA ALA A 52 -12.86 10.78 3.29
C ALA A 52 -12.73 11.74 4.48
N TYR A 53 -11.56 11.72 5.13
CA TYR A 53 -11.21 12.63 6.22
C TYR A 53 -9.80 13.21 5.98
N PRO A 54 -9.68 14.43 5.44
CA PRO A 54 -8.39 15.07 5.18
C PRO A 54 -7.53 15.24 6.44
N LEU A 55 -8.17 15.29 7.62
CA LEU A 55 -7.52 15.37 8.92
C LEU A 55 -8.30 14.52 9.92
N LYS A 56 -7.60 13.74 10.75
CA LYS A 56 -8.20 12.92 11.80
C LYS A 56 -7.30 12.83 13.02
N ASP A 57 -7.91 12.85 14.21
CA ASP A 57 -7.24 12.61 15.47
C ASP A 57 -7.21 11.13 15.81
N TYR A 58 -6.01 10.62 16.11
CA TYR A 58 -5.77 9.26 16.60
C TYR A 58 -5.21 9.30 18.02
N ASN A 59 -5.69 8.40 18.88
CA ASN A 59 -5.11 8.16 20.19
C ASN A 59 -3.81 7.37 20.06
N THR A 60 -2.94 7.45 21.06
CA THR A 60 -1.71 6.63 21.12
C THR A 60 -2.03 5.13 21.05
N THR A 61 -3.15 4.70 21.64
CA THR A 61 -3.62 3.32 21.62
C THR A 61 -3.96 2.83 20.21
N ASP A 62 -4.40 3.71 19.31
CA ASP A 62 -4.76 3.34 17.95
C ASP A 62 -3.55 2.85 17.14
N PHE A 63 -2.33 3.22 17.56
CA PHE A 63 -1.08 2.78 16.94
C PHE A 63 -0.52 1.48 17.53
N GLN A 64 -1.16 0.91 18.57
CA GLN A 64 -0.71 -0.37 19.16
C GLN A 64 -0.77 -1.53 18.18
N VAL A 65 -1.68 -1.45 17.19
CA VAL A 65 -1.77 -2.44 16.10
C VAL A 65 -0.43 -2.67 15.39
N PHE A 66 0.43 -1.64 15.31
CA PHE A 66 1.73 -1.75 14.65
C PHE A 66 2.82 -2.41 15.51
N LEU A 67 2.56 -2.65 16.80
CA LEU A 67 3.51 -3.22 17.73
C LEU A 67 3.54 -4.75 17.65
N PRO A 68 4.69 -5.38 17.94
CA PRO A 68 4.73 -6.84 18.09
C PRO A 68 4.00 -7.25 19.37
N SER A 69 3.37 -8.43 19.36
CA SER A 69 2.70 -9.00 20.54
C SER A 69 3.67 -9.45 21.65
N SER A 70 4.96 -9.50 21.35
CA SER A 70 6.04 -9.87 22.26
C SER A 70 7.32 -9.11 21.92
N THR A 71 8.37 -9.30 22.71
CA THR A 71 9.66 -8.64 22.47
C THR A 71 10.23 -9.02 21.10
N ALA A 72 10.40 -8.02 20.22
CA ALA A 72 11.02 -8.16 18.91
C ALA A 72 12.48 -7.68 18.91
N LYS A 73 13.30 -8.29 18.07
CA LYS A 73 14.66 -7.88 17.72
C LYS A 73 14.66 -7.15 16.39
N VAL A 74 15.69 -6.34 16.15
CA VAL A 74 15.85 -5.66 14.85
C VAL A 74 15.91 -6.70 13.73
N GLY A 75 15.05 -6.52 12.73
CA GLY A 75 14.88 -7.42 11.59
C GLY A 75 13.84 -8.52 11.77
N ASP A 76 13.19 -8.62 12.95
CA ASP A 76 12.03 -9.48 13.17
C ASP A 76 10.81 -8.92 12.44
N ILE A 77 9.95 -9.82 11.96
CA ILE A 77 8.73 -9.53 11.21
C ILE A 77 7.54 -10.12 11.96
N TRP A 78 6.42 -9.39 12.00
CA TRP A 78 5.15 -9.88 12.53
C TRP A 78 3.99 -9.47 11.63
N GLU A 79 2.88 -10.20 11.76
CA GLU A 79 1.61 -9.87 11.12
C GLU A 79 0.92 -8.74 11.88
N LEU A 80 0.21 -7.89 11.16
CA LEU A 80 -0.64 -6.83 11.68
C LEU A 80 -2.10 -7.27 11.54
N ASP A 81 -2.91 -6.95 12.55
CA ASP A 81 -4.33 -7.27 12.52
C ASP A 81 -5.05 -6.44 11.46
N SER A 82 -5.73 -7.13 10.55
CA SER A 82 -6.39 -6.53 9.38
C SER A 82 -7.59 -5.64 9.75
N GLU A 83 -8.29 -5.94 10.84
CA GLU A 83 -9.43 -5.16 11.32
C GLU A 83 -8.95 -3.93 12.10
N GLU A 84 -7.88 -4.06 12.88
CA GLU A 84 -7.34 -2.96 13.68
C GLU A 84 -6.60 -1.90 12.84
N ILE A 85 -6.02 -2.25 11.69
CA ILE A 85 -5.40 -1.26 10.77
C ILE A 85 -6.43 -0.56 9.87
N LEU A 86 -7.61 -1.16 9.68
CA LEU A 86 -8.62 -0.66 8.76
C LEU A 86 -9.08 0.80 9.03
N PRO A 87 -9.17 1.29 10.28
CA PRO A 87 -9.48 2.69 10.58
C PRO A 87 -8.50 3.71 10.00
N PHE A 88 -7.25 3.33 9.69
CA PHE A 88 -6.28 4.19 8.97
C PHE A 88 -6.67 4.30 7.49
N PHE A 89 -6.97 3.20 6.83
CA PHE A 89 -7.40 3.22 5.42
C PHE A 89 -8.77 3.85 5.21
N ARG A 90 -9.67 3.75 6.20
CA ARG A 90 -10.95 4.46 6.18
C ARG A 90 -10.81 5.98 6.24
N GLN A 91 -9.63 6.50 6.60
CA GLN A 91 -9.32 7.93 6.45
C GLN A 91 -9.25 8.33 4.97
N PHE A 92 -8.74 7.44 4.11
CA PHE A 92 -8.71 7.64 2.66
C PHE A 92 -10.10 7.46 2.04
N HIS A 93 -10.80 6.36 2.30
CA HIS A 93 -12.13 6.10 1.73
C HIS A 93 -13.00 5.26 2.69
N SER A 94 -14.30 5.53 2.76
CA SER A 94 -15.24 4.72 3.54
C SER A 94 -15.27 3.24 3.12
N GLY A 95 -15.14 2.99 1.82
CA GLY A 95 -15.09 1.65 1.22
C GLY A 95 -13.73 0.95 1.27
N ALA A 96 -12.78 1.43 2.09
CA ALA A 96 -11.54 0.70 2.33
C ALA A 96 -11.82 -0.69 2.93
N THR A 97 -11.03 -1.68 2.51
CA THR A 97 -10.99 -3.04 3.06
C THR A 97 -9.56 -3.59 2.98
N THR A 98 -9.20 -4.46 3.90
CA THR A 98 -7.93 -5.23 3.93
C THR A 98 -8.07 -6.60 3.26
N GLU A 99 -9.29 -6.99 2.88
CA GLU A 99 -9.53 -8.15 2.03
C GLU A 99 -9.28 -7.80 0.56
N ILE A 100 -8.31 -8.47 -0.06
CA ILE A 100 -8.02 -8.25 -1.48
C ILE A 100 -8.80 -9.25 -2.30
N THR A 101 -9.57 -8.74 -3.26
CA THR A 101 -10.24 -9.55 -4.27
C THR A 101 -9.43 -9.52 -5.56
N ILE A 102 -8.47 -10.44 -5.72
CA ILE A 102 -7.75 -10.61 -6.99
C ILE A 102 -8.62 -11.48 -7.90
N PHE A 103 -8.73 -11.12 -9.19
CA PHE A 103 -9.53 -11.85 -10.19
C PHE A 103 -9.25 -13.37 -10.25
N SER A 104 -8.03 -13.80 -9.90
CA SER A 104 -7.62 -15.22 -9.86
C SER A 104 -8.06 -15.98 -8.61
N HIS A 105 -8.52 -15.29 -7.56
CA HIS A 105 -8.97 -15.93 -6.33
C HIS A 105 -10.50 -16.06 -6.35
N ARG A 106 -11.00 -17.30 -6.23
CA ARG A 106 -12.44 -17.58 -6.08
C ARG A 106 -13.03 -17.03 -4.78
N THR A 107 -12.16 -16.61 -3.84
CA THR A 107 -12.49 -16.04 -2.53
C THR A 107 -11.50 -14.92 -2.21
N PRO A 108 -11.94 -13.76 -1.71
CA PRO A 108 -11.03 -12.74 -1.18
C PRO A 108 -10.06 -13.35 -0.17
N LYS A 109 -8.80 -12.93 -0.20
CA LYS A 109 -7.82 -13.29 0.83
C LYS A 109 -7.28 -12.00 1.44
N SER A 110 -7.15 -11.99 2.76
CA SER A 110 -6.29 -11.00 3.41
C SER A 110 -4.86 -11.36 3.05
N ASP A 111 -4.36 -10.78 1.95
CA ASP A 111 -2.96 -10.86 1.58
C ASP A 111 -2.18 -9.79 2.36
N GLY A 112 -2.20 -9.99 3.68
CA GLY A 112 -1.24 -9.56 4.69
C GLY A 112 -1.00 -8.06 4.89
N ALA A 113 -0.84 -7.72 6.15
CA ALA A 113 -0.21 -6.51 6.62
C ALA A 113 0.92 -6.97 7.54
N LYS A 114 2.16 -6.56 7.27
CA LYS A 114 3.31 -6.99 8.06
C LYS A 114 4.16 -5.80 8.48
N ALA A 115 4.71 -5.90 9.67
CA ALA A 115 5.66 -4.93 10.20
C ALA A 115 7.01 -5.57 10.46
N CYS A 116 8.03 -4.73 10.53
CA CYS A 116 9.40 -5.09 10.82
C CYS A 116 10.00 -4.06 11.77
N LEU A 117 10.66 -4.51 12.83
CA LEU A 117 11.46 -3.62 13.67
C LEU A 117 12.74 -3.27 12.90
N ARG A 118 12.86 -2.02 12.41
CA ARG A 118 14.00 -1.60 11.58
C ARG A 118 15.18 -1.12 12.42
N ALA A 119 14.89 -0.37 13.48
CA ALA A 119 15.91 0.22 14.33
C ALA A 119 15.43 0.36 15.78
N ILE A 120 16.37 0.33 16.71
CA ILE A 120 16.10 0.53 18.13
C ILE A 120 17.29 1.23 18.81
N SER A 121 16.99 2.06 19.80
CA SER A 121 17.92 2.62 20.79
C SER A 121 17.27 2.56 22.17
N SER A 122 17.95 3.01 23.23
CA SER A 122 17.37 3.13 24.57
C SER A 122 16.05 3.91 24.60
N ASP A 123 15.93 4.91 23.72
CA ASP A 123 14.87 5.92 23.77
C ASP A 123 13.85 5.77 22.64
N TYR A 124 14.25 5.18 21.51
CA TYR A 124 13.41 5.12 20.32
C TYR A 124 13.33 3.73 19.71
N ALA A 125 12.21 3.45 19.05
CA ALA A 125 12.05 2.31 18.16
C ALA A 125 11.48 2.79 16.83
N GLU A 126 11.99 2.24 15.74
CA GLU A 126 11.46 2.48 14.41
C GLU A 126 10.91 1.18 13.83
N ILE A 127 9.61 1.21 13.53
CA ILE A 127 8.87 0.12 12.91
C ILE A 127 8.52 0.56 11.49
N VAL A 128 8.80 -0.30 10.52
CA VAL A 128 8.35 -0.11 9.13
C VAL A 128 7.38 -1.21 8.76
N PHE A 129 6.42 -0.91 7.91
CA PHE A 129 5.39 -1.86 7.53
C PHE A 129 5.06 -1.80 6.05
N ARG A 130 4.54 -2.92 5.57
CA ARG A 130 3.97 -3.09 4.24
C ARG A 130 2.58 -3.65 4.40
N ILE A 131 1.61 -2.96 3.81
CA ILE A 131 0.19 -3.27 3.96
C ILE A 131 -0.45 -3.30 2.60
N HIS A 132 -1.28 -4.32 2.36
CA HIS A 132 -2.16 -4.33 1.21
C HIS A 132 -3.59 -3.96 1.63
N ALA A 133 -4.23 -3.17 0.78
CA ALA A 133 -5.61 -2.72 0.98
C ALA A 133 -6.28 -2.56 -0.39
N GLN A 134 -7.60 -2.55 -0.38
CA GLN A 134 -8.45 -2.32 -1.53
C GLN A 134 -9.48 -1.26 -1.17
N PHE A 135 -9.88 -0.46 -2.15
CA PHE A 135 -10.93 0.53 -2.02
C PHE A 135 -12.09 0.15 -2.92
N VAL A 136 -13.21 -0.22 -2.32
CA VAL A 136 -14.49 -0.36 -3.03
C VAL A 136 -15.09 1.03 -3.17
N LEU A 137 -15.28 1.47 -4.41
CA LEU A 137 -15.84 2.79 -4.68
C LEU A 137 -17.37 2.75 -4.64
N ASP A 138 -18.00 3.92 -4.66
CA ASP A 138 -19.46 4.10 -4.57
C ASP A 138 -20.21 3.68 -5.87
N ALA A 139 -19.79 2.56 -6.46
CA ALA A 139 -20.35 1.96 -7.65
C ALA A 139 -20.15 0.43 -7.65
N PRO A 140 -21.18 -0.36 -8.01
CA PRO A 140 -21.09 -1.82 -8.01
C PRO A 140 -19.93 -2.35 -8.86
N GLY A 141 -19.05 -3.12 -8.23
CA GLY A 141 -17.94 -3.79 -8.92
C GLY A 141 -16.78 -2.87 -9.31
N VAL A 142 -16.79 -1.59 -8.89
CA VAL A 142 -15.68 -0.66 -9.10
C VAL A 142 -14.75 -0.69 -7.89
N ARG A 143 -13.47 -1.01 -8.12
CA ARG A 143 -12.45 -1.16 -7.08
C ARG A 143 -11.12 -0.57 -7.52
N LEU A 144 -10.42 0.06 -6.57
CA LEU A 144 -9.01 0.41 -6.68
C LEU A 144 -8.20 -0.54 -5.79
N LEU A 145 -7.17 -1.15 -6.34
CA LEU A 145 -6.28 -2.08 -5.64
C LEU A 145 -4.87 -1.50 -5.69
N PRO A 146 -4.47 -0.66 -4.72
CA PRO A 146 -3.10 -0.23 -4.62
C PRO A 146 -2.13 -1.40 -4.49
N ALA A 147 -1.03 -1.34 -5.23
CA ALA A 147 -0.05 -2.42 -5.29
C ALA A 147 0.52 -2.75 -3.91
N GLN A 148 0.75 -1.72 -3.08
CA GLN A 148 1.06 -1.82 -1.66
C GLN A 148 1.08 -0.42 -1.04
N PHE A 149 0.83 -0.34 0.27
CA PHE A 149 1.29 0.78 1.08
C PHE A 149 2.59 0.42 1.79
N ALA A 150 3.48 1.41 1.92
CA ALA A 150 4.60 1.38 2.83
C ALA A 150 4.34 2.36 3.96
N GLY A 151 4.88 2.12 5.14
CA GLY A 151 4.82 3.11 6.19
C GLY A 151 5.87 2.92 7.26
N ARG A 152 5.90 3.91 8.15
CA ARG A 152 6.90 4.10 9.18
C ARG A 152 6.21 4.63 10.44
N LEU A 153 6.64 4.10 11.57
CA LEU A 153 6.23 4.53 12.90
C LEU A 153 7.48 4.66 13.76
N ILE A 154 7.70 5.85 14.33
CA ILE A 154 8.74 6.08 15.34
C ILE A 154 8.06 6.29 16.68
N LEU A 155 8.54 5.56 17.68
CA LEU A 155 8.02 5.58 19.03
C LEU A 155 9.09 6.08 20.00
N ASN A 156 8.69 6.93 20.94
CA ASN A 156 9.45 7.18 22.15
C ASN A 156 9.15 6.04 23.13
N ARG A 157 10.16 5.23 23.43
CA ARG A 157 10.05 4.03 24.29
C ARG A 157 9.86 4.36 25.76
N LYS A 158 10.32 5.52 26.21
CA LYS A 158 10.18 5.98 27.61
C LYS A 158 8.77 6.48 27.89
N GLU A 159 8.21 7.22 26.95
CA GLU A 159 6.88 7.85 27.08
C GLU A 159 5.75 6.99 26.52
N GLY A 160 6.08 5.97 25.72
CA GLY A 160 5.09 5.20 24.98
C GLY A 160 4.36 6.03 23.92
N ALA A 161 4.93 7.14 23.48
CA ALA A 161 4.31 8.10 22.57
C ALA A 161 4.76 7.89 21.12
N VAL A 162 3.84 8.14 20.18
CA VAL A 162 4.18 8.20 18.76
C VAL A 162 4.84 9.54 18.46
N VAL A 163 6.01 9.48 17.84
CA VAL A 163 6.82 10.65 17.48
C VAL A 163 6.62 11.00 16.00
N ASP A 164 6.65 9.98 15.14
CA ASP A 164 6.53 10.12 13.69
C ASP A 164 5.65 9.00 13.14
N PHE A 165 4.79 9.33 12.18
CA PHE A 165 3.94 8.35 11.50
C PHE A 165 3.73 8.73 10.04
N SER A 166 4.01 7.79 9.16
CA SER A 166 3.64 7.88 7.75
C SER A 166 3.13 6.56 7.22
N LEU A 167 2.17 6.63 6.29
CA LEU A 167 1.64 5.50 5.54
C LEU A 167 1.34 6.01 4.13
N PHE A 168 2.05 5.54 3.12
CA PHE A 168 1.97 6.07 1.78
C PHE A 168 2.00 4.98 0.71
N LEU A 169 1.40 5.29 -0.43
CA LEU A 169 1.49 4.51 -1.66
C LEU A 169 2.84 4.83 -2.34
N PRO A 170 3.78 3.87 -2.44
CA PRO A 170 5.08 4.15 -3.04
C PRO A 170 4.96 4.51 -4.52
N SER A 171 5.79 5.45 -4.96
CA SER A 171 5.90 5.81 -6.37
C SER A 171 6.51 4.67 -7.20
N ARG A 172 5.87 4.34 -8.32
CA ARG A 172 6.22 3.31 -9.31
C ARG A 172 5.61 3.70 -10.67
N ASN A 173 5.96 2.99 -11.75
CA ASN A 173 5.39 3.24 -13.08
C ASN A 173 3.85 3.13 -13.09
N SER A 174 3.32 2.13 -12.41
CA SER A 174 1.92 2.01 -11.99
C SER A 174 1.89 1.59 -10.53
N ASN A 175 0.95 2.10 -9.75
CA ASN A 175 0.86 1.80 -8.33
C ASN A 175 -0.55 1.42 -7.87
N VAL A 176 -1.53 1.40 -8.77
CA VAL A 176 -2.90 0.94 -8.50
C VAL A 176 -3.43 0.12 -9.66
N ASP A 177 -4.03 -1.04 -9.37
CA ASP A 177 -4.89 -1.73 -10.33
C ASP A 177 -6.32 -1.22 -10.21
N VAL A 178 -6.98 -0.97 -11.33
CA VAL A 178 -8.34 -0.47 -11.43
C VAL A 178 -9.23 -1.54 -12.02
N ASN A 179 -10.22 -1.99 -11.26
CA ASN A 179 -11.26 -2.88 -11.73
C ASN A 179 -12.57 -2.11 -11.85
N ALA A 180 -13.07 -1.94 -13.06
CA ALA A 180 -14.29 -1.18 -13.31
C ALA A 180 -15.00 -1.70 -14.56
N PHE A 181 -16.34 -1.75 -14.55
CA PHE A 181 -17.14 -2.01 -15.74
C PHE A 181 -16.78 -3.29 -16.53
N LYS A 182 -16.47 -4.40 -15.85
CA LYS A 182 -15.98 -5.67 -16.43
C LYS A 182 -14.60 -5.57 -17.12
N ALA A 183 -13.85 -4.51 -16.86
CA ALA A 183 -12.47 -4.33 -17.28
C ALA A 183 -11.54 -4.25 -16.06
N ALA A 184 -10.28 -4.61 -16.29
CA ALA A 184 -9.17 -4.49 -15.35
C ALA A 184 -8.04 -3.76 -16.07
N ASP A 185 -7.38 -2.85 -15.37
CA ASP A 185 -6.34 -2.00 -15.95
C ASP A 185 -5.43 -1.44 -14.83
N MET A 186 -4.36 -0.73 -15.18
CA MET A 186 -3.35 -0.22 -14.26
C MET A 186 -3.23 1.30 -14.35
N ALA A 187 -3.14 1.95 -13.19
CA ALA A 187 -3.10 3.39 -13.04
C ALA A 187 -1.96 3.84 -12.13
N PHE A 188 -1.70 5.14 -12.15
CA PHE A 188 -0.75 5.79 -11.27
C PHE A 188 -1.44 6.90 -10.48
N ILE A 189 -1.26 6.88 -9.17
CA ILE A 189 -1.66 7.95 -8.25
C ILE A 189 -0.37 8.63 -7.79
N PRO A 190 -0.17 9.94 -8.07
CA PRO A 190 1.05 10.66 -7.70
C PRO A 190 1.33 10.62 -6.20
N ARG A 191 0.28 10.83 -5.40
CA ARG A 191 0.37 10.86 -3.95
C ARG A 191 -0.87 10.27 -3.33
N MET A 192 -0.67 9.31 -2.44
CA MET A 192 -1.69 8.83 -1.52
C MET A 192 -0.99 8.52 -0.21
N GLU A 193 -1.24 9.33 0.82
CA GLU A 193 -0.41 9.38 2.02
C GLU A 193 -1.20 9.80 3.25
N LEU A 194 -0.95 9.14 4.38
CA LEU A 194 -1.21 9.62 5.72
C LEU A 194 0.11 10.05 6.34
N SER A 195 0.14 11.22 6.96
CA SER A 195 1.31 11.74 7.68
C SER A 195 0.85 12.49 8.93
N ASN A 196 1.58 12.34 10.05
CA ASN A 196 1.34 13.19 11.21
C ASN A 196 1.60 14.68 10.87
N LEU A 197 0.77 15.59 11.41
CA LEU A 197 0.97 17.03 11.23
C LEU A 197 2.12 17.60 12.07
N SER A 198 2.54 16.86 13.10
CA SER A 198 3.55 17.35 14.05
C SER A 198 4.93 17.31 13.43
N SER A 199 5.54 18.49 13.34
CA SER A 199 6.81 18.76 12.70
C SER A 199 8.00 18.67 13.64
N THR A 200 7.90 18.02 14.81
CA THR A 200 9.09 17.82 15.65
C THR A 200 10.05 16.98 14.82
N PRO A 201 11.12 17.57 14.26
CA PRO A 201 11.99 16.82 13.38
C PRO A 201 12.61 15.80 14.29
N VAL A 202 12.46 14.53 13.92
CA VAL A 202 13.24 13.48 14.55
C VAL A 202 14.67 13.73 14.12
N HIS A 203 15.39 14.56 14.90
CA HIS A 203 16.82 14.80 14.76
C HIS A 203 17.52 13.44 14.71
N GLU A 204 18.63 13.35 13.96
CA GLU A 204 19.37 12.10 13.72
C GLU A 204 19.42 11.22 14.98
N ILE A 205 18.52 10.24 15.05
CA ILE A 205 18.50 9.31 16.18
C ILE A 205 19.76 8.46 16.05
N ALA A 206 20.59 8.49 17.09
CA ALA A 206 21.69 7.56 17.24
C ALA A 206 21.12 6.16 17.54
N TRP A 207 20.90 5.38 16.49
CA TRP A 207 20.43 4.00 16.60
C TRP A 207 21.52 3.09 17.15
N GLU A 208 21.18 2.27 18.15
CA GLU A 208 22.11 1.28 18.73
C GLU A 208 22.17 0.03 17.84
N THR A 209 21.03 -0.35 17.28
CA THR A 209 20.93 -1.46 16.32
C THR A 209 19.98 -1.04 15.22
N VAL A 210 20.40 -1.22 13.96
CA VAL A 210 19.65 -0.79 12.78
C VAL A 210 19.95 -1.68 11.60
N ILE A 211 18.92 -2.00 10.82
CA ILE A 211 19.06 -2.53 9.45
C ILE A 211 18.74 -1.43 8.43
N THR A 212 19.33 -1.55 7.24
CA THR A 212 19.09 -0.59 6.16
C THR A 212 17.62 -0.63 5.70
N GLU A 213 17.11 0.47 5.14
CA GLU A 213 15.77 0.49 4.55
C GLU A 213 15.62 -0.52 3.40
N LYS A 214 16.70 -0.72 2.62
CA LYS A 214 16.73 -1.73 1.56
C LYS A 214 16.55 -3.14 2.14
N GLU A 215 17.21 -3.43 3.25
CA GLU A 215 17.12 -4.73 3.93
C GLU A 215 15.73 -4.96 4.53
N SER A 216 15.16 -3.98 5.24
CA SER A 216 13.81 -4.11 5.82
C SER A 216 12.74 -4.26 4.72
N ARG A 217 12.87 -3.52 3.61
CA ARG A 217 12.00 -3.68 2.43
C ARG A 217 12.13 -5.08 1.81
N LYS A 218 13.35 -5.62 1.69
CA LYS A 218 13.57 -6.99 1.16
C LYS A 218 12.97 -8.04 2.09
N LYS A 219 13.17 -7.90 3.41
CA LYS A 219 12.60 -8.75 4.46
C LYS A 219 11.07 -8.76 4.39
N LEU A 220 10.44 -7.59 4.38
CA LEU A 220 8.98 -7.47 4.22
C LEU A 220 8.53 -8.11 2.90
N ALA A 221 9.16 -7.78 1.76
CA ALA A 221 8.78 -8.37 0.47
C ALA A 221 8.88 -9.91 0.45
N THR A 222 9.93 -10.48 1.04
CA THR A 222 10.13 -11.93 1.14
C THR A 222 9.07 -12.60 2.02
N ALA A 223 8.64 -11.91 3.08
CA ALA A 223 7.57 -12.40 3.94
C ALA A 223 6.20 -12.46 3.23
N PHE A 224 6.01 -11.73 2.13
CA PHE A 224 4.81 -11.79 1.29
C PHE A 224 4.97 -12.74 0.10
N TYR A 225 6.15 -12.75 -0.54
CA TYR A 225 6.35 -13.45 -1.80
C TYR A 225 7.64 -14.26 -1.79
N LYS A 226 7.53 -15.57 -1.93
CA LYS A 226 8.68 -16.46 -2.07
C LYS A 226 9.57 -16.10 -3.27
N PHE A 227 8.98 -15.60 -4.36
CA PHE A 227 9.77 -15.18 -5.53
C PHE A 227 10.69 -13.98 -5.23
N ALA A 228 10.47 -13.23 -4.14
CA ALA A 228 11.35 -12.13 -3.75
C ALA A 228 12.71 -12.63 -3.18
N GLU A 229 12.83 -13.94 -2.92
CA GLU A 229 14.11 -14.59 -2.59
C GLU A 229 14.97 -14.82 -3.84
N ILE A 230 14.37 -14.80 -5.03
CA ILE A 230 15.06 -15.01 -6.29
C ILE A 230 16.06 -13.86 -6.49
N GLU A 231 17.31 -14.24 -6.76
CA GLU A 231 18.34 -13.31 -7.19
C GLU A 231 18.12 -12.98 -8.66
N TRP A 232 17.66 -11.76 -8.92
CA TRP A 232 17.50 -11.24 -10.27
C TRP A 232 18.84 -10.69 -10.74
N ILE A 233 19.37 -11.31 -11.79
CA ILE A 233 20.58 -10.87 -12.48
C ILE A 233 20.20 -10.34 -13.87
N PRO A 234 20.97 -9.36 -14.42
CA PRO A 234 20.83 -8.96 -15.81
C PRO A 234 20.84 -10.16 -16.76
N ILE A 235 20.17 -10.04 -17.90
CA ILE A 235 20.04 -11.18 -18.83
C ILE A 235 21.39 -11.61 -19.38
N GLU A 236 22.32 -10.66 -19.55
CA GLU A 236 23.69 -10.91 -19.99
C GLU A 236 24.42 -11.80 -18.98
N ASP A 237 24.36 -11.45 -17.69
CA ASP A 237 24.96 -12.23 -16.59
C ASP A 237 24.25 -13.59 -16.41
N ALA A 238 22.94 -13.64 -16.67
CA ALA A 238 22.16 -14.88 -16.61
C ALA A 238 22.60 -15.91 -17.65
N VAL A 239 22.93 -15.44 -18.86
CA VAL A 239 23.43 -16.29 -19.94
C VAL A 239 24.80 -16.85 -19.58
N GLU A 240 25.73 -16.01 -19.11
CA GLU A 240 27.05 -16.48 -18.68
C GLU A 240 26.96 -17.49 -17.53
N LEU A 241 26.10 -17.23 -16.54
CA LEU A 241 25.90 -18.14 -15.41
C LEU A 241 25.26 -19.47 -15.84
N ALA A 242 24.30 -19.43 -16.75
CA ALA A 242 23.64 -20.61 -17.29
C ALA A 242 24.62 -21.51 -18.06
N GLU A 243 25.45 -20.91 -18.92
CA GLU A 243 26.52 -21.60 -19.65
C GLU A 243 27.56 -22.20 -18.70
N GLY A 244 28.03 -21.42 -17.72
CA GLY A 244 29.04 -21.86 -16.75
C GLY A 244 28.54 -22.95 -15.78
N THR A 245 27.24 -22.99 -15.49
CA THR A 245 26.64 -23.96 -14.57
C THR A 245 25.94 -25.13 -15.28
N ASN A 246 25.87 -25.11 -16.62
CA ASN A 246 25.12 -26.04 -17.46
C ASN A 246 23.66 -26.19 -16.98
N ARG A 247 23.02 -25.07 -16.66
CA ARG A 247 21.61 -25.02 -16.24
C ARG A 247 20.79 -24.18 -17.23
N PRO A 248 19.57 -24.61 -17.58
CA PRO A 248 18.72 -23.84 -18.47
C PRO A 248 18.24 -22.54 -17.78
N ILE A 249 18.09 -21.49 -18.57
CA ILE A 249 17.40 -20.27 -18.14
C ILE A 249 15.89 -20.55 -18.21
N HIS A 250 15.20 -20.38 -17.09
CA HIS A 250 13.74 -20.33 -17.09
C HIS A 250 13.31 -18.93 -17.50
N ALA A 251 12.82 -18.81 -18.74
CA ALA A 251 12.20 -17.62 -19.30
C ALA A 251 10.71 -17.52 -18.90
#